data_AF-A0A947AIX1-F1
#
_entry.id   AF-A0A947AIX1-F1
#
_cell.length_a   1.000
_cell.length_b   1.000
_cell.length_c   1.000
_cell.angle_alpha   90.00
_cell.angle_beta   90.00
_cell.angle_gamma   90.00
#
_symmetry.space_group_name_H-M   'P 1'
#
loop_
_entity.id
_entity.type
_entity.pdbx_description
1 polymer ?
#
loop_
_entity_poly.entity_id
_entity_poly.type
_entity_poly.pdbx_seq_one_letter_code
_entity_poly.pdbx_strand_id
1 'polypeptide(L)'
;MLKYANMTQYEVNDTGHWFNQAQVDRFQKILVRKTGNSNIARDAGRYITSSRGMSSLKRYFLSFMSLADVYMLMGKLYNTLSRGAFVETKKLRSNRVKIESVPKPGINEHPNQCENRMGSFESIALLFIGKLATIKHPVCFHKGGGCCRYIISWEKTQYAIWKTVRNYSLLFCILGIPALIFFLPFLPWATFSLTCVFITIVFSFYTVYLEKQELIKTIESQGGEAKDIIDEMNISYDNALFNEKISRVAATVRDVDKLVSTVTRIMEERLDFDRGIVMLANKEKTRLTYFAGYGYSGEDKQVLQQTEFHLDNPDSTGIFVKSHKKLKPFLVDNLSDTRKRLSTRSRQLANKMGVKSLICVPIIYENESFGILAVDNVKSKRLLTQSEINLLSGVSSQLALGIANAMSFQKLQESEEKYRTVLENIEEGYFEVDLGGNFTFFNEATCKILGHEKDELIGINNRKYMNEENAKKIFHTFNKVYQNEKPAKVVDWELTRKDGSVRIVEISVSLIKDENKQSTGFRGVARDVTDRRLRERERKRLEAQLQQAQKMEALGTLAGGVAHDLNNILSGIVSYPELLLMEIPEGSPLRR
;
A
#
# COMPACT_ATOMS: atom_id res chain seq x y z
N MET A 1 -26.25 -17.52 -13.76
CA MET A 1 -25.89 -17.56 -15.20
C MET A 1 -24.38 -17.56 -15.35
N LEU A 2 -23.66 -16.60 -14.76
CA LEU A 2 -22.19 -16.53 -14.77
C LEU A 2 -21.49 -17.82 -14.30
N LYS A 3 -21.93 -18.42 -13.18
CA LYS A 3 -21.40 -19.70 -12.70
C LYS A 3 -21.53 -20.86 -13.71
N TYR A 4 -22.58 -20.86 -14.53
CA TYR A 4 -22.77 -21.88 -15.58
C TYR A 4 -21.83 -21.62 -16.79
N ALA A 5 -21.49 -20.36 -17.04
CA ALA A 5 -20.58 -19.97 -18.10
C ALA A 5 -19.09 -20.12 -17.74
N ASN A 6 -18.77 -20.45 -16.48
CA ASN A 6 -17.43 -20.27 -15.88
C ASN A 6 -16.93 -18.83 -16.05
N MET A 7 -17.79 -17.87 -15.71
CA MET A 7 -17.45 -16.46 -15.60
C MET A 7 -17.60 -16.03 -14.15
N THR A 8 -16.69 -15.19 -13.66
CA THR A 8 -16.79 -14.54 -12.36
C THR A 8 -17.35 -13.12 -12.51
N GLN A 9 -17.92 -12.59 -11.43
CA GLN A 9 -18.42 -11.21 -11.44
C GLN A 9 -17.29 -10.20 -11.65
N TYR A 10 -16.09 -10.50 -11.14
CA TYR A 10 -14.91 -9.66 -11.32
C TYR A 10 -14.50 -9.57 -12.80
N GLU A 11 -14.37 -10.71 -13.49
CA GLU A 11 -14.04 -10.75 -14.92
C GLU A 11 -15.07 -10.01 -15.78
N VAL A 12 -16.36 -10.05 -15.42
CA VAL A 12 -17.43 -9.33 -16.14
C VAL A 12 -17.37 -7.82 -15.88
N ASN A 13 -16.92 -7.42 -14.70
CA ASN A 13 -16.79 -6.01 -14.32
C ASN A 13 -15.46 -5.39 -14.80
N ASP A 14 -14.46 -6.21 -15.12
CA ASP A 14 -13.19 -5.78 -15.70
C ASP A 14 -13.33 -5.52 -17.21
N THR A 15 -13.26 -4.26 -17.61
CA THR A 15 -13.39 -3.83 -19.01
C THR A 15 -12.22 -4.27 -19.90
N GLY A 16 -11.09 -4.67 -19.32
CA GLY A 16 -9.92 -5.19 -20.04
C GLY A 16 -9.91 -6.70 -20.22
N HIS A 17 -10.82 -7.44 -19.57
CA HIS A 17 -10.82 -8.90 -19.59
C HIS A 17 -11.45 -9.47 -20.87
N TRP A 18 -10.76 -10.43 -21.50
CA TRP A 18 -11.24 -11.10 -22.71
C TRP A 18 -11.82 -12.48 -22.39
N PHE A 19 -13.10 -12.68 -22.67
CA PHE A 19 -13.73 -14.00 -22.56
C PHE A 19 -13.37 -14.90 -23.75
N ASN A 20 -13.12 -16.17 -23.47
CA ASN A 20 -12.92 -17.16 -24.52
C ASN A 20 -14.25 -17.64 -25.14
N GLN A 21 -14.18 -18.25 -26.32
CA GLN A 21 -15.34 -18.72 -27.07
C GLN A 21 -16.23 -19.66 -26.24
N ALA A 22 -15.64 -20.60 -25.50
CA ALA A 22 -16.38 -21.57 -24.71
C ALA A 22 -17.18 -20.92 -23.55
N GLN A 23 -16.64 -19.86 -22.93
CA GLN A 23 -17.37 -19.08 -21.93
C GLN A 23 -18.56 -18.36 -22.57
N VAL A 24 -18.35 -17.69 -23.70
CA VAL A 24 -19.40 -16.97 -24.44
C VAL A 24 -20.51 -17.92 -24.89
N ASP A 25 -20.17 -19.10 -25.42
CA ASP A 25 -21.15 -20.09 -25.88
C ASP A 25 -22.00 -20.64 -24.75
N ARG A 26 -21.37 -21.00 -23.61
CA ARG A 26 -22.10 -21.45 -22.42
C ARG A 26 -23.02 -20.35 -21.88
N PHE A 27 -22.56 -19.11 -21.90
CA PHE A 27 -23.35 -17.96 -21.48
C PHE A 27 -24.57 -17.74 -22.40
N GLN A 28 -24.37 -17.81 -23.71
CA GLN A 28 -25.46 -17.73 -24.68
C GLN A 28 -26.47 -18.87 -24.48
N LYS A 29 -26.00 -20.11 -24.32
CA LYS A 29 -26.86 -21.28 -24.15
C LYS A 29 -27.76 -21.17 -22.91
N ILE A 30 -27.23 -20.70 -21.78
CA ILE A 30 -28.03 -20.51 -20.57
C ILE A 30 -29.00 -19.34 -20.68
N LEU A 31 -28.63 -18.28 -21.41
CA LEU A 31 -29.51 -17.14 -21.69
C LEU A 31 -30.73 -17.56 -22.51
N VAL A 32 -30.52 -18.25 -23.64
CA VAL A 32 -31.62 -18.75 -24.48
C VAL A 32 -32.51 -19.69 -23.68
N ARG A 33 -31.93 -20.62 -22.90
CA ARG A 33 -32.70 -21.57 -22.07
C ARG A 33 -33.56 -20.87 -21.01
N LYS A 34 -33.07 -19.81 -20.39
CA LYS A 34 -33.81 -19.09 -19.33
C LYS A 34 -34.85 -18.12 -19.86
N THR A 35 -34.61 -17.52 -21.03
CA THR A 35 -35.48 -16.49 -21.59
C THR A 35 -36.48 -17.03 -22.61
N GLY A 36 -36.22 -18.21 -23.19
CA GLY A 36 -37.00 -18.74 -24.31
C GLY A 36 -36.79 -17.98 -25.63
N ASN A 37 -35.98 -16.92 -25.65
CA ASN A 37 -35.76 -16.08 -26.82
C ASN A 37 -34.55 -16.57 -27.63
N SER A 38 -34.79 -17.14 -28.82
CA SER A 38 -33.74 -17.57 -29.74
C SER A 38 -33.01 -16.41 -30.42
N ASN A 39 -33.62 -15.23 -30.49
CA ASN A 39 -33.06 -14.01 -31.08
C ASN A 39 -32.30 -13.13 -30.07
N ILE A 40 -32.10 -13.63 -28.84
CA ILE A 40 -31.49 -12.84 -27.76
C ILE A 40 -30.10 -12.28 -28.09
N ALA A 41 -29.37 -12.92 -28.99
CA ALA A 41 -28.06 -12.43 -29.43
C ALA A 41 -28.17 -11.08 -30.15
N ARG A 42 -29.13 -10.94 -31.08
CA ARG A 42 -29.39 -9.70 -31.80
C ARG A 42 -29.97 -8.63 -30.88
N ASP A 43 -30.90 -9.03 -30.01
CA ASP A 43 -31.47 -8.11 -29.02
C ASP A 43 -30.38 -7.58 -28.08
N ALA A 44 -29.48 -8.43 -27.58
CA ALA A 44 -28.34 -8.02 -26.78
C ALA A 44 -27.41 -7.05 -27.54
N GLY A 45 -27.20 -7.28 -28.84
CA GLY A 45 -26.49 -6.33 -29.69
C GLY A 45 -27.18 -4.97 -29.77
N ARG A 46 -28.52 -4.95 -29.84
CA ARG A 46 -29.29 -3.69 -29.88
C ARG A 46 -29.15 -2.85 -28.62
N TYR A 47 -28.84 -3.46 -27.49
CA TYR A 47 -28.60 -2.77 -26.22
C TYR A 47 -27.18 -2.23 -26.07
N ILE A 48 -26.25 -2.54 -26.98
CA ILE A 48 -24.84 -2.22 -26.78
C ILE A 48 -24.58 -0.72 -26.65
N THR A 49 -25.26 0.12 -27.44
CA THR A 49 -25.14 1.60 -27.37
C THR A 49 -25.76 2.22 -26.12
N SER A 50 -26.64 1.49 -25.44
CA SER A 50 -27.22 1.87 -24.15
C SER A 50 -26.48 1.27 -22.94
N SER A 51 -25.45 0.45 -23.18
CA SER A 51 -24.72 -0.22 -22.11
C SER A 51 -23.65 0.67 -21.48
N ARG A 52 -23.41 0.52 -20.17
CA ARG A 52 -22.35 1.24 -19.44
C ARG A 52 -20.96 0.99 -20.05
N GLY A 53 -20.70 -0.19 -20.61
CA GLY A 53 -19.41 -0.55 -21.21
C GLY A 53 -19.11 0.16 -22.53
N MET A 54 -20.12 0.73 -23.20
CA MET A 54 -19.96 1.45 -24.45
C MET A 54 -19.95 2.98 -24.25
N SER A 55 -19.92 3.48 -23.01
CA SER A 55 -20.00 4.92 -22.70
C SER A 55 -18.87 5.73 -23.36
N SER A 56 -17.62 5.27 -23.27
CA SER A 56 -16.47 5.94 -23.87
C SER A 56 -16.52 5.91 -25.41
N LEU A 57 -16.96 4.80 -25.99
CA LEU A 57 -17.09 4.62 -27.44
C LEU A 57 -18.28 5.42 -28.00
N LYS A 58 -19.38 5.53 -27.24
CA LYS A 58 -20.53 6.39 -27.54
C LYS A 58 -20.08 7.85 -27.65
N ARG A 59 -19.26 8.34 -26.71
CA ARG A 59 -18.68 9.70 -26.77
C ARG A 59 -17.86 9.91 -28.03
N TYR A 60 -17.01 8.94 -28.38
CA TYR A 60 -16.19 8.99 -29.59
C TYR A 60 -17.05 8.93 -30.86
N PHE A 61 -18.16 8.20 -30.88
CA PHE A 61 -19.09 8.21 -32.00
C PHE A 61 -19.80 9.55 -32.15
N LEU A 62 -20.27 10.13 -31.04
CA LEU A 62 -20.99 11.40 -31.06
C LEU A 62 -20.11 12.61 -31.46
N SER A 63 -18.79 12.50 -31.40
CA SER A 63 -17.89 13.52 -31.95
C SER A 63 -17.86 13.58 -33.49
N PHE A 64 -18.45 12.59 -34.19
CA PHE A 64 -18.53 12.62 -35.65
C PHE A 64 -19.74 13.37 -36.16
N MET A 65 -19.56 14.05 -37.29
CA MET A 65 -20.60 14.88 -37.94
C MET A 65 -21.68 14.07 -38.64
N SER A 66 -21.44 12.79 -38.98
CA SER A 66 -22.45 11.97 -39.64
C SER A 66 -22.41 10.50 -39.24
N LEU A 67 -23.59 9.87 -39.22
CA LEU A 67 -23.76 8.43 -38.97
C LEU A 67 -22.99 7.56 -39.98
N ALA A 68 -22.83 8.04 -41.22
CA ALA A 68 -22.04 7.33 -42.23
C ALA A 68 -20.56 7.24 -41.82
N ASP A 69 -20.01 8.30 -41.23
CA ASP A 69 -18.60 8.35 -40.82
C ASP A 69 -18.34 7.43 -39.63
N VAL A 70 -19.32 7.34 -38.71
CA VAL A 70 -19.28 6.37 -37.60
C VAL A 70 -19.21 4.93 -38.12
N TYR A 71 -20.06 4.55 -39.08
CA TYR A 71 -19.98 3.21 -39.67
C TYR A 71 -18.68 2.96 -40.45
N MET A 72 -18.08 3.98 -41.06
CA MET A 72 -16.79 3.85 -41.74
C MET A 72 -15.64 3.66 -40.74
N LEU A 73 -15.70 4.36 -39.60
CA LEU A 73 -14.74 4.21 -38.52
C LEU A 73 -14.83 2.83 -37.86
N MET A 74 -16.02 2.25 -37.78
CA MET A 74 -16.21 0.89 -37.24
C MET A 74 -15.33 -0.14 -37.95
N GLY A 75 -15.10 -0.02 -39.25
CA GLY A 75 -14.17 -0.93 -39.96
C GLY A 75 -12.74 -0.88 -39.41
N LYS A 76 -12.28 0.31 -39.00
CA LYS A 76 -10.97 0.48 -38.39
C LYS A 76 -10.95 0.01 -36.93
N LEU A 77 -11.94 0.42 -36.13
CA LEU A 77 -11.99 0.11 -34.69
C LEU A 77 -12.29 -1.35 -34.40
N TYR A 78 -13.12 -2.01 -35.22
CA TYR A 78 -13.53 -3.39 -34.98
C TYR A 78 -12.34 -4.34 -34.94
N ASN A 79 -11.30 -4.09 -35.74
CA ASN A 79 -10.10 -4.91 -35.76
C ASN A 79 -9.29 -4.80 -34.44
N THR A 80 -9.45 -3.70 -33.69
CA THR A 80 -8.86 -3.51 -32.35
C THR A 80 -9.75 -4.10 -31.25
N LEU A 81 -11.07 -3.98 -31.41
CA LEU A 81 -12.07 -4.40 -30.42
C LEU A 81 -12.43 -5.89 -30.51
N SER A 82 -12.11 -6.56 -31.62
CA SER A 82 -12.40 -7.98 -31.83
C SER A 82 -11.21 -8.73 -32.39
N ARG A 83 -10.88 -9.87 -31.76
CA ARG A 83 -9.89 -10.81 -32.30
C ARG A 83 -10.49 -11.83 -33.27
N GLY A 84 -11.83 -11.88 -33.41
CA GLY A 84 -12.52 -12.98 -34.10
C GLY A 84 -12.69 -12.82 -35.61
N ALA A 85 -12.80 -11.59 -36.11
CA ALA A 85 -13.04 -11.34 -37.53
C ALA A 85 -12.35 -10.06 -38.00
N PHE A 86 -11.98 -10.04 -39.29
CA PHE A 86 -11.65 -8.82 -40.00
C PHE A 86 -12.95 -8.16 -40.48
N VAL A 87 -13.04 -6.84 -40.33
CA VAL A 87 -14.19 -6.08 -40.80
C VAL A 87 -13.73 -4.97 -41.74
N GLU A 88 -14.36 -4.91 -42.92
CA GLU A 88 -14.19 -3.85 -43.89
C GLU A 88 -15.51 -3.12 -44.11
N THR A 89 -15.41 -1.81 -44.36
CA THR A 89 -16.58 -0.94 -44.50
C THR A 89 -16.46 -0.11 -45.76
N LYS A 90 -17.54 -0.02 -46.54
CA LYS A 90 -17.61 0.78 -47.76
C LYS A 90 -18.90 1.59 -47.81
N LYS A 91 -18.78 2.90 -47.96
CA LYS A 91 -19.92 3.81 -48.17
C LYS A 91 -20.55 3.53 -49.54
N LEU A 92 -21.84 3.25 -49.57
CA LEU A 92 -22.60 3.06 -50.82
C LEU A 92 -23.34 4.34 -51.21
N ARG A 93 -24.00 4.99 -50.24
CA ARG A 93 -24.72 6.26 -50.37
C ARG A 93 -24.63 7.04 -49.06
N SER A 94 -25.16 8.27 -49.02
CA SER A 94 -25.20 9.07 -47.79
C SER A 94 -25.95 8.40 -46.63
N ASN A 95 -26.97 7.57 -46.93
CA ASN A 95 -27.76 6.86 -45.93
C ASN A 95 -27.61 5.33 -45.98
N ARG A 96 -26.52 4.84 -46.58
CA ARG A 96 -26.32 3.40 -46.79
C ARG A 96 -24.84 3.01 -46.81
N VAL A 97 -24.48 2.02 -45.99
CA VAL A 97 -23.10 1.51 -45.86
C VAL A 97 -23.12 -0.02 -46.01
N LYS A 98 -22.07 -0.54 -46.65
CA LYS A 98 -21.77 -1.97 -46.71
C LYS A 98 -20.71 -2.30 -45.66
N ILE A 99 -20.94 -3.32 -44.85
CA ILE A 99 -19.96 -3.89 -43.93
C ILE A 99 -19.75 -5.35 -44.30
N GLU A 100 -18.50 -5.76 -44.48
CA GLU A 100 -18.12 -7.15 -44.73
C GLU A 100 -17.29 -7.66 -43.56
N SER A 101 -17.68 -8.79 -43.00
CA SER A 101 -16.98 -9.45 -41.91
C SER A 101 -16.50 -10.83 -42.34
N VAL A 102 -15.20 -11.07 -42.18
CA VAL A 102 -14.53 -12.32 -42.53
C VAL A 102 -13.90 -12.89 -41.26
N PRO A 103 -14.28 -14.10 -40.79
CA PRO A 103 -13.62 -14.73 -39.65
C PRO A 103 -12.11 -14.87 -39.88
N LYS A 104 -11.31 -14.66 -38.83
CA LYS A 104 -9.85 -14.87 -38.96
C LYS A 104 -9.54 -16.38 -39.09
N PRO A 105 -8.44 -16.76 -39.78
CA PRO A 105 -8.04 -18.16 -39.88
C PRO A 105 -7.93 -18.82 -38.50
N GLY A 106 -8.52 -20.00 -38.33
CA GLY A 106 -8.53 -20.74 -37.07
C GLY A 106 -9.60 -20.31 -36.06
N ILE A 107 -10.41 -19.28 -36.35
CA ILE A 107 -11.54 -18.89 -35.51
C ILE A 107 -12.82 -19.56 -36.01
N ASN A 108 -13.48 -20.31 -35.13
CA ASN A 108 -14.82 -20.86 -35.39
C ASN A 108 -15.90 -19.88 -34.91
N GLU A 109 -16.46 -19.10 -35.82
CA GLU A 109 -17.55 -18.16 -35.51
C GLU A 109 -18.90 -18.88 -35.53
N HIS A 110 -19.75 -18.62 -34.53
CA HIS A 110 -21.09 -19.19 -34.39
C HIS A 110 -22.19 -18.23 -34.88
N PRO A 111 -23.35 -18.74 -35.35
CA PRO A 111 -24.43 -17.90 -35.91
C PRO A 111 -24.94 -16.78 -34.99
N ASN A 112 -24.98 -17.02 -33.67
CA ASN A 112 -25.35 -16.02 -32.66
C ASN A 112 -24.40 -14.81 -32.64
N GLN A 113 -23.12 -14.97 -32.98
CA GLN A 113 -22.17 -13.86 -33.04
C GLN A 113 -22.48 -12.95 -34.23
N CYS A 114 -22.87 -13.54 -35.37
CA CYS A 114 -23.36 -12.80 -36.53
C CYS A 114 -24.66 -12.03 -36.22
N GLU A 115 -25.62 -12.66 -35.53
CA GLU A 115 -26.85 -12.00 -35.07
C GLU A 115 -26.56 -10.84 -34.09
N ASN A 116 -25.65 -11.05 -33.13
CA ASN A 116 -25.22 -10.01 -32.19
C ASN A 116 -24.55 -8.82 -32.89
N ARG A 117 -23.73 -9.08 -33.90
CA ARG A 117 -23.11 -8.04 -34.74
C ARG A 117 -24.16 -7.23 -35.49
N MET A 118 -25.19 -7.87 -36.04
CA MET A 118 -26.30 -7.15 -36.67
C MET A 118 -27.00 -6.24 -35.66
N GLY A 119 -27.35 -6.73 -34.48
CA GLY A 119 -27.96 -5.91 -33.44
C GLY A 119 -27.10 -4.72 -33.04
N SER A 120 -25.79 -4.95 -32.87
CA SER A 120 -24.82 -3.90 -32.58
C SER A 120 -24.81 -2.82 -33.66
N PHE A 121 -24.76 -3.21 -34.93
CA PHE A 121 -24.82 -2.28 -36.05
C PHE A 121 -26.15 -1.52 -36.13
N GLU A 122 -27.30 -2.16 -35.87
CA GLU A 122 -28.60 -1.48 -35.86
C GLU A 122 -28.67 -0.37 -34.81
N SER A 123 -28.07 -0.64 -33.64
CA SER A 123 -28.12 0.24 -32.47
C SER A 123 -27.35 1.55 -32.61
N ILE A 124 -26.34 1.62 -33.48
CA ILE A 124 -25.53 2.83 -33.67
C ILE A 124 -26.40 3.99 -34.16
N ALA A 125 -27.40 3.70 -35.00
CA ALA A 125 -28.32 4.73 -35.48
C ALA A 125 -29.18 5.34 -34.37
N LEU A 126 -29.44 4.63 -33.26
CA LEU A 126 -30.18 5.19 -32.12
C LEU A 126 -29.50 6.44 -31.55
N LEU A 127 -28.17 6.49 -31.60
CA LEU A 127 -27.38 7.62 -31.08
C LEU A 127 -27.60 8.92 -31.86
N PHE A 128 -28.02 8.84 -33.13
CA PHE A 128 -28.11 9.99 -34.04
C PHE A 128 -29.56 10.32 -34.46
N ILE A 129 -30.37 9.28 -34.71
CA ILE A 129 -31.73 9.45 -35.27
C ILE A 129 -32.83 8.92 -34.34
N GLY A 130 -32.48 8.39 -33.16
CA GLY A 130 -33.46 7.84 -32.20
C GLY A 130 -34.21 6.59 -32.69
N LYS A 131 -33.81 6.02 -33.83
CA LYS A 131 -34.37 4.80 -34.43
C LYS A 131 -33.26 3.82 -34.81
N LEU A 132 -33.57 2.53 -34.78
CA LEU A 132 -32.67 1.48 -35.26
C LEU A 132 -32.46 1.58 -36.78
N ALA A 133 -31.23 1.35 -37.24
CA ALA A 133 -30.98 1.18 -38.67
C ALA A 133 -31.60 -0.14 -39.17
N THR A 134 -31.94 -0.18 -40.46
CA THR A 134 -32.39 -1.41 -41.12
C THR A 134 -31.19 -2.12 -41.74
N ILE A 135 -31.04 -3.41 -41.45
CA ILE A 135 -29.96 -4.24 -42.01
C ILE A 135 -30.53 -5.30 -42.95
N LYS A 136 -29.96 -5.37 -44.16
CA LYS A 136 -30.10 -6.53 -45.06
C LYS A 136 -28.80 -7.33 -45.02
N HIS A 137 -28.90 -8.65 -44.87
CA HIS A 137 -27.76 -9.56 -44.77
C HIS A 137 -27.77 -10.58 -45.93
N PRO A 138 -27.45 -10.14 -47.17
CA PRO A 138 -27.58 -10.96 -48.38
C PRO A 138 -26.59 -12.13 -48.48
N VAL A 139 -25.42 -12.04 -47.84
CA VAL A 139 -24.41 -13.11 -47.84
C VAL A 139 -24.05 -13.39 -46.39
N CYS A 140 -24.09 -14.65 -45.98
CA CYS A 140 -23.79 -15.07 -44.62
C CYS A 140 -22.78 -16.21 -44.63
N PHE A 141 -21.69 -16.06 -43.88
CA PHE A 141 -20.66 -17.08 -43.72
C PHE A 141 -21.26 -18.41 -43.22
N HIS A 142 -22.15 -18.34 -42.23
CA HIS A 142 -22.83 -19.52 -41.66
C HIS A 142 -23.87 -20.17 -42.59
N LYS A 143 -24.19 -19.54 -43.74
CA LYS A 143 -25.08 -20.11 -44.77
C LYS A 143 -24.31 -20.50 -46.04
N GLY A 144 -22.99 -20.73 -45.94
CA GLY A 144 -22.14 -21.13 -47.06
C GLY A 144 -21.54 -19.99 -47.88
N GLY A 145 -21.66 -18.73 -47.43
CA GLY A 145 -20.97 -17.59 -48.03
C GLY A 145 -19.50 -17.49 -47.63
N GLY A 146 -18.67 -16.81 -48.43
CA GLY A 146 -17.27 -16.54 -48.08
C GLY A 146 -17.08 -15.46 -47.00
N CYS A 147 -18.14 -14.72 -46.66
CA CYS A 147 -18.14 -13.67 -45.63
C CYS A 147 -19.57 -13.38 -45.15
N CYS A 148 -19.70 -12.62 -44.06
CA CYS A 148 -20.97 -12.00 -43.68
C CYS A 148 -21.02 -10.56 -44.24
N ARG A 149 -21.93 -10.30 -45.19
CA ARG A 149 -22.10 -9.00 -45.84
C ARG A 149 -23.37 -8.34 -45.35
N TYR A 150 -23.23 -7.22 -44.64
CA TYR A 150 -24.33 -6.41 -44.10
C TYR A 150 -24.49 -5.14 -44.92
N ILE A 151 -25.72 -4.86 -45.36
CA ILE A 151 -26.10 -3.60 -45.98
C ILE A 151 -26.97 -2.87 -44.98
N ILE A 152 -26.40 -1.83 -44.37
CA ILE A 152 -27.03 -1.01 -43.35
C ILE A 152 -27.61 0.21 -44.03
N SER A 153 -28.88 0.50 -43.77
CA SER A 153 -29.56 1.68 -44.28
C SER A 153 -30.41 2.34 -43.21
N TRP A 154 -30.49 3.66 -43.25
CA TRP A 154 -31.31 4.45 -42.34
C TRP A 154 -32.17 5.45 -43.11
N GLU A 155 -33.23 5.94 -42.46
CA GLU A 155 -34.12 6.96 -43.02
C GLU A 155 -33.31 8.22 -43.38
N LYS A 156 -33.61 8.80 -44.55
CA LYS A 156 -33.00 10.08 -44.93
C LYS A 156 -33.57 11.17 -44.03
N THR A 157 -32.72 12.08 -43.57
CA THR A 157 -33.17 13.28 -42.87
C THR A 157 -33.98 14.17 -43.80
N GLN A 158 -34.87 14.99 -43.25
CA GLN A 158 -35.69 15.91 -44.05
C GLN A 158 -34.82 16.83 -44.91
N TYR A 159 -33.71 17.33 -44.37
CA TYR A 159 -32.69 18.07 -45.12
C TYR A 159 -32.21 17.31 -46.36
N ALA A 160 -31.85 16.03 -46.24
CA ALA A 160 -31.33 15.25 -47.36
C ALA A 160 -32.37 15.05 -48.49
N ILE A 161 -33.65 14.96 -48.14
CA ILE A 161 -34.76 14.88 -49.11
C ILE A 161 -34.91 16.23 -49.83
N TRP A 162 -35.04 17.32 -49.09
CA TRP A 162 -35.23 18.67 -49.64
C TRP A 162 -34.01 19.17 -50.44
N LYS A 163 -32.80 18.80 -50.04
CA LYS A 163 -31.58 19.02 -50.82
C LYS A 163 -31.63 18.34 -52.18
N THR A 164 -32.18 17.13 -52.24
CA THR A 164 -32.35 16.39 -53.50
C THR A 164 -33.38 17.10 -54.39
N VAL A 165 -34.54 17.50 -53.83
CA VAL A 165 -35.59 18.25 -54.53
C VAL A 165 -35.04 19.57 -55.08
N ARG A 166 -34.33 20.35 -54.25
CA ARG A 166 -33.66 21.59 -54.65
C ARG A 166 -32.68 21.38 -55.81
N ASN A 167 -31.85 20.35 -55.73
CA ASN A 167 -30.85 20.07 -56.77
C ASN A 167 -31.51 19.67 -58.12
N TYR A 168 -32.59 18.88 -58.10
CA TYR A 168 -33.35 18.59 -59.32
C TYR A 168 -34.06 19.82 -59.87
N SER A 169 -34.62 20.68 -59.00
CA SER A 169 -35.21 21.97 -59.38
C SER A 169 -34.19 22.87 -60.08
N LEU A 170 -32.97 22.99 -59.51
CA LEU A 170 -31.86 23.74 -60.12
C LEU A 170 -31.47 23.16 -61.49
N LEU A 171 -31.35 21.83 -61.60
CA LEU A 171 -31.02 21.17 -62.86
C LEU A 171 -32.07 21.45 -63.94
N PHE A 172 -33.35 21.37 -63.58
CA PHE A 172 -34.46 21.71 -64.47
C PHE A 172 -34.44 23.18 -64.88
N CYS A 173 -34.11 24.10 -63.97
CA CYS A 173 -33.94 25.51 -64.30
C CYS A 173 -32.78 25.77 -65.28
N ILE A 174 -31.67 25.04 -65.15
CA ILE A 174 -30.48 25.24 -65.99
C ILE A 174 -30.63 24.59 -67.37
N LEU A 175 -31.26 23.40 -67.45
CA LEU A 175 -31.32 22.62 -68.69
C LEU A 175 -32.72 22.60 -69.32
N GLY A 176 -33.77 22.47 -68.51
CA GLY A 176 -35.15 22.34 -68.96
C GLY A 176 -35.76 23.66 -69.44
N ILE A 177 -35.61 24.74 -68.66
CA ILE A 177 -36.18 26.05 -69.02
C ILE A 177 -35.61 26.60 -70.34
N PRO A 178 -34.29 26.56 -70.61
CA PRO A 178 -33.79 26.99 -71.91
C PRO A 178 -34.31 26.13 -73.07
N ALA A 179 -34.46 24.82 -72.89
CA ALA A 179 -35.01 23.95 -73.93
C ALA A 179 -36.48 24.29 -74.26
N LEU A 180 -37.26 24.76 -73.29
CA LEU A 180 -38.66 25.14 -73.49
C LEU A 180 -38.87 26.39 -74.35
N ILE A 181 -37.83 27.22 -74.56
CA ILE A 181 -37.93 28.42 -75.41
C ILE A 181 -38.24 28.07 -76.87
N PHE A 182 -37.87 26.86 -77.31
CA PHE A 182 -38.12 26.38 -78.67
C PHE A 182 -39.57 25.90 -78.89
N PHE A 183 -40.33 25.69 -77.81
CA PHE A 183 -41.67 25.10 -77.87
C PHE A 183 -42.78 26.04 -77.40
N LEU A 184 -42.45 27.13 -76.68
CA LEU A 184 -43.41 28.07 -76.10
C LEU A 184 -43.20 29.50 -76.61
N PRO A 185 -44.27 30.30 -76.80
CA PRO A 185 -44.14 31.73 -77.05
C PRO A 185 -43.45 32.45 -75.89
N PHE A 186 -42.86 33.61 -76.17
CA PHE A 186 -41.99 34.32 -75.22
C PHE A 186 -42.68 34.69 -73.88
N LEU A 187 -43.92 35.19 -73.90
CA LEU A 187 -44.63 35.59 -72.67
C LEU A 187 -44.91 34.40 -71.71
N PRO A 188 -45.54 33.29 -72.18
CA PRO A 188 -45.71 32.08 -71.37
C PRO A 188 -44.38 31.48 -70.89
N TRP A 189 -43.35 31.48 -71.74
CA TRP A 189 -42.02 31.01 -71.36
C TRP A 189 -41.40 31.86 -70.26
N ALA A 190 -41.46 33.19 -70.37
CA ALA A 190 -40.89 34.13 -69.40
C ALA A 190 -41.59 34.06 -68.03
N THR A 191 -42.91 33.94 -68.01
CA THR A 191 -43.69 33.80 -66.76
C THR A 191 -43.44 32.45 -66.08
N PHE A 192 -43.35 31.35 -66.86
CA PHE A 192 -43.00 30.03 -66.35
C PHE A 192 -41.57 29.99 -65.80
N SER A 193 -40.61 30.62 -66.49
CA SER A 193 -39.21 30.64 -66.06
C SER A 193 -39.03 31.40 -64.74
N LEU A 194 -39.63 32.58 -64.62
CA LEU A 194 -39.66 33.37 -63.37
C LEU A 194 -40.26 32.58 -62.20
N THR A 195 -41.37 31.86 -62.44
CA THR A 195 -42.02 31.03 -61.42
C THR A 195 -41.13 29.87 -60.97
N CYS A 196 -40.48 29.18 -61.90
CA CYS A 196 -39.55 28.08 -61.58
C CYS A 196 -38.31 28.56 -60.80
N VAL A 197 -37.77 29.73 -61.16
CA VAL A 197 -36.65 30.35 -60.43
C VAL A 197 -37.09 30.71 -59.00
N PHE A 198 -38.28 31.30 -58.84
CA PHE A 198 -38.82 31.62 -57.51
C PHE A 198 -39.01 30.36 -56.64
N ILE A 199 -39.62 29.30 -57.18
CA ILE A 199 -39.78 28.02 -56.46
C ILE A 199 -38.42 27.44 -56.05
N THR A 200 -37.42 27.51 -56.94
CA THR A 200 -36.07 27.01 -56.66
C THR A 200 -35.39 27.82 -55.55
N ILE A 201 -35.58 29.14 -55.51
CA ILE A 201 -35.10 30.00 -54.42
C ILE A 201 -35.78 29.60 -53.10
N VAL A 202 -37.10 29.39 -53.08
CA VAL A 202 -37.83 28.92 -51.88
C VAL A 202 -37.29 27.58 -51.39
N PHE A 203 -37.10 26.60 -52.29
CA PHE A 203 -36.50 25.31 -51.92
C PHE A 203 -35.07 25.46 -51.41
N SER A 204 -34.29 26.40 -51.93
CA SER A 204 -32.94 26.68 -51.46
C SER A 204 -32.94 27.25 -50.04
N PHE A 205 -33.75 28.28 -49.77
CA PHE A 205 -33.91 28.84 -48.43
C PHE A 205 -34.43 27.82 -47.43
N TYR A 206 -35.43 27.02 -47.82
CA TYR A 206 -35.96 25.96 -46.96
C TYR A 206 -34.94 24.87 -46.67
N THR A 207 -34.12 24.48 -47.66
CA THR A 207 -33.03 23.51 -47.45
C THR A 207 -31.98 24.04 -46.47
N VAL A 208 -31.57 25.31 -46.61
CA VAL A 208 -30.61 25.96 -45.68
C VAL A 208 -31.20 26.08 -44.27
N TYR A 209 -32.49 26.39 -44.17
CA TYR A 209 -33.20 26.43 -42.88
C TYR A 209 -33.17 25.06 -42.19
N LEU A 210 -33.49 23.98 -42.91
CA LEU A 210 -33.45 22.62 -42.38
C LEU A 210 -32.03 22.19 -42.01
N GLU A 211 -31.02 22.54 -42.81
CA GLU A 211 -29.61 22.28 -42.52
C GLU A 211 -29.19 22.92 -41.19
N LYS A 212 -29.57 24.19 -41.00
CA LYS A 212 -29.28 24.93 -39.76
C LYS A 212 -29.96 24.28 -38.56
N GLN A 213 -31.22 23.85 -38.68
CA GLN A 213 -31.90 23.15 -37.59
C GLN A 213 -31.25 21.81 -37.24
N GLU A 214 -30.82 21.04 -38.24
CA GLU A 214 -30.14 19.76 -38.02
C GLU A 214 -28.77 19.96 -37.35
N LEU A 215 -28.03 21.00 -37.77
CA LEU A 215 -26.76 21.35 -37.16
C LEU A 215 -26.92 21.82 -35.71
N ILE A 216 -27.93 22.65 -35.41
CA ILE A 216 -28.23 23.10 -34.03
C ILE A 216 -28.50 21.90 -33.12
N LYS A 217 -29.38 20.97 -33.54
CA LYS A 217 -29.68 19.76 -32.75
C LYS A 217 -28.44 18.91 -32.50
N THR A 218 -27.56 18.79 -33.49
CA THR A 218 -26.30 18.05 -33.37
C THR A 218 -25.37 18.73 -32.37
N ILE A 219 -25.22 20.06 -32.44
CA ILE A 219 -24.38 20.84 -31.52
C ILE A 219 -24.94 20.79 -30.08
N GLU A 220 -26.25 20.93 -29.89
CA GLU A 220 -26.89 20.82 -28.57
C GLU A 220 -26.67 19.44 -27.94
N SER A 221 -26.82 18.37 -28.73
CA SER A 221 -26.54 17.00 -28.26
C SER A 221 -25.06 16.81 -27.91
N GLN A 222 -24.14 17.37 -28.69
CA GLN A 222 -22.71 17.33 -28.39
C GLN A 222 -22.37 18.14 -27.13
N GLY A 223 -22.99 19.31 -26.95
CA GLY A 223 -22.82 20.16 -25.78
C GLY A 223 -23.29 19.50 -24.48
N GLY A 224 -24.43 18.81 -24.50
CA GLY A 224 -24.93 18.02 -23.36
C GLY A 224 -23.95 16.93 -22.93
N GLU A 225 -23.43 16.15 -23.87
CA GLU A 225 -22.47 15.07 -23.55
C GLU A 225 -21.09 15.64 -23.16
N ALA A 226 -20.68 16.78 -23.71
CA ALA A 226 -19.46 17.47 -23.28
C ALA A 226 -19.57 17.93 -21.82
N LYS A 227 -20.74 18.40 -21.39
CA LYS A 227 -21.01 18.74 -19.99
C LYS A 227 -20.89 17.52 -19.09
N ASP A 228 -21.50 16.39 -19.46
CA ASP A 228 -21.39 15.14 -18.69
C ASP A 228 -19.93 14.68 -18.55
N ILE A 229 -19.10 14.88 -19.58
CA ILE A 229 -17.65 14.60 -19.52
C ILE A 229 -16.95 15.52 -18.53
N ILE A 230 -17.24 16.83 -18.58
CA ILE A 230 -16.64 17.81 -17.65
C ILE A 230 -17.03 17.47 -16.21
N ASP A 231 -18.29 17.12 -15.96
CA ASP A 231 -18.78 16.75 -14.63
C ASP A 231 -18.07 15.48 -14.12
N GLU A 232 -17.86 14.47 -14.96
CA GLU A 232 -17.11 13.26 -14.59
C GLU A 232 -15.61 13.54 -14.36
N MET A 233 -15.01 14.42 -15.16
CA MET A 233 -13.62 14.87 -14.97
C MET A 233 -13.46 15.63 -13.66
N ASN A 234 -14.41 16.51 -13.32
CA ASN A 234 -14.42 17.24 -12.05
C ASN A 234 -14.51 16.27 -10.86
N ILE A 235 -15.40 15.28 -10.90
CA ILE A 235 -15.48 14.23 -9.86
C ILE A 235 -14.16 13.48 -9.73
N SER A 236 -13.54 13.11 -10.85
CA SER A 236 -12.27 12.39 -10.87
C SER A 236 -11.13 13.24 -10.31
N TYR A 237 -11.12 14.54 -10.62
CA TYR A 237 -10.17 15.52 -10.11
C TYR A 237 -10.32 15.72 -8.60
N ASP A 238 -11.54 15.91 -8.10
CA ASP A 238 -11.82 16.05 -6.67
C ASP A 238 -11.38 14.82 -5.87
N ASN A 239 -11.63 13.63 -6.40
CA ASN A 239 -11.16 12.37 -5.83
C ASN A 239 -9.62 12.28 -5.77
N ALA A 240 -8.93 12.80 -6.79
CA ALA A 240 -7.47 12.83 -6.82
C ALA A 240 -6.90 13.81 -5.76
N LEU A 241 -7.45 15.02 -5.68
CA LEU A 241 -7.06 16.02 -4.67
C LEU A 241 -7.32 15.53 -3.24
N PHE A 242 -8.40 14.78 -3.06
CA PHE A 242 -8.71 14.12 -1.79
C PHE A 242 -7.66 13.06 -1.41
N ASN A 243 -7.29 12.17 -2.35
CA ASN A 243 -6.23 11.18 -2.13
C ASN A 243 -4.87 11.84 -1.85
N GLU A 244 -4.53 12.93 -2.53
CA GLU A 244 -3.30 13.71 -2.29
C GLU A 244 -3.23 14.21 -0.84
N LYS A 245 -4.32 14.80 -0.34
CA LYS A 245 -4.39 15.29 1.06
C LYS A 245 -4.16 14.17 2.07
N ILE A 246 -4.78 13.00 1.85
CA ILE A 246 -4.61 11.84 2.73
C ILE A 246 -3.16 11.34 2.68
N SER A 247 -2.58 11.25 1.49
CA SER A 247 -1.18 10.85 1.31
C SER A 247 -0.22 11.78 2.05
N ARG A 248 -0.45 13.10 1.99
CA ARG A 248 0.36 14.09 2.73
C ARG A 248 0.28 13.91 4.25
N VAL A 249 -0.92 13.64 4.77
CA VAL A 249 -1.11 13.33 6.20
C VAL A 249 -0.39 12.04 6.58
N ALA A 250 -0.54 10.99 5.77
CA ALA A 250 0.14 9.70 5.98
C ALA A 250 1.67 9.80 5.96
N ALA A 251 2.24 10.73 5.18
CA ALA A 251 3.68 10.98 5.14
C ALA A 251 4.20 11.81 6.32
N THR A 252 3.37 12.66 6.92
CA THR A 252 3.80 13.63 7.95
C THR A 252 3.55 13.12 9.37
N VAL A 253 2.44 12.42 9.59
CA VAL A 253 2.01 12.01 10.94
C VAL A 253 2.64 10.67 11.29
N ARG A 254 3.47 10.65 12.34
CA ARG A 254 4.18 9.46 12.83
C ARG A 254 3.45 8.71 13.95
N ASP A 255 2.29 9.20 14.34
CA ASP A 255 1.45 8.63 15.40
C ASP A 255 0.20 7.99 14.77
N VAL A 256 -0.03 6.70 15.07
CA VAL A 256 -1.13 5.93 14.44
C VAL A 256 -2.50 6.48 14.85
N ASP A 257 -2.68 6.85 16.12
CA ASP A 257 -3.93 7.39 16.64
C ASP A 257 -4.31 8.70 15.95
N LYS A 258 -3.35 9.62 15.85
CA LYS A 258 -3.50 10.91 15.19
C LYS A 258 -3.69 10.78 13.68
N LEU A 259 -2.99 9.83 13.04
CA LEU A 259 -3.11 9.58 11.61
C LEU A 259 -4.54 9.14 11.26
N VAL A 260 -5.00 8.06 11.89
CA VAL A 260 -6.29 7.46 11.55
C VAL A 260 -7.44 8.40 11.91
N SER A 261 -7.37 9.10 13.04
CA SER A 261 -8.39 10.11 13.42
C SER A 261 -8.43 11.28 12.44
N THR A 262 -7.27 11.77 11.98
CA THR A 262 -7.21 12.85 10.98
C THR A 262 -7.79 12.42 9.63
N VAL A 263 -7.44 11.22 9.15
CA VAL A 263 -8.00 10.69 7.89
C VAL A 263 -9.50 10.47 8.02
N THR A 264 -9.96 9.95 9.15
CA THR A 264 -11.40 9.76 9.43
C THR A 264 -12.17 11.08 9.37
N ARG A 265 -11.60 12.17 9.92
CA ARG A 265 -12.19 13.51 9.81
C ARG A 265 -12.18 14.06 8.38
N ILE A 266 -11.08 13.86 7.64
CA ILE A 266 -11.01 14.26 6.23
C ILE A 266 -12.08 13.53 5.41
N MET A 267 -12.31 12.25 5.69
CA MET A 267 -13.39 11.48 5.08
C MET A 267 -14.77 12.07 5.40
N GLU A 268 -15.04 12.41 6.66
CA GLU A 268 -16.31 13.05 7.07
C GLU A 268 -16.56 14.40 6.36
N GLU A 269 -15.53 15.22 6.20
CA GLU A 269 -15.66 16.56 5.59
C GLU A 269 -15.79 16.53 4.06
N ARG A 270 -15.28 15.50 3.39
CA ARG A 270 -15.11 15.48 1.92
C ARG A 270 -15.86 14.37 1.21
N LEU A 271 -16.19 13.28 1.91
CA LEU A 271 -16.92 12.16 1.33
C LEU A 271 -18.38 12.23 1.76
N ASP A 272 -19.25 12.03 0.78
CA ASP A 272 -20.71 12.00 0.95
C ASP A 272 -21.18 10.61 1.45
N PHE A 273 -20.61 10.16 2.57
CA PHE A 273 -21.05 8.96 3.28
C PHE A 273 -21.66 9.34 4.62
N ASP A 274 -22.79 8.74 4.98
CA ASP A 274 -23.45 9.06 6.25
C ASP A 274 -22.57 8.69 7.45
N ARG A 275 -21.84 7.56 7.36
CA ARG A 275 -20.97 7.05 8.41
C ARG A 275 -19.72 6.37 7.85
N GLY A 276 -18.64 6.45 8.61
CA GLY A 276 -17.39 5.76 8.31
C GLY A 276 -16.74 5.23 9.58
N ILE A 277 -16.10 4.07 9.49
CA ILE A 277 -15.40 3.40 10.58
C ILE A 277 -14.08 2.81 10.10
N VAL A 278 -13.04 3.01 10.90
CA VAL A 278 -11.76 2.32 10.81
C VAL A 278 -11.65 1.38 12.01
N MET A 279 -11.40 0.11 11.73
CA MET A 279 -11.07 -0.89 12.75
C MET A 279 -9.68 -1.44 12.46
N LEU A 280 -8.82 -1.51 13.48
CA LEU A 280 -7.48 -2.07 13.35
C LEU A 280 -7.42 -3.44 14.03
N ALA A 281 -6.50 -4.28 13.57
CA ALA A 281 -6.16 -5.52 14.24
C ALA A 281 -5.35 -5.20 15.51
N ASN A 282 -5.57 -5.97 16.59
CA ASN A 282 -4.71 -5.93 17.76
C ASN A 282 -3.27 -6.38 17.44
N LYS A 283 -2.34 -6.17 18.38
CA LYS A 283 -0.92 -6.53 18.20
C LYS A 283 -0.72 -8.01 17.88
N GLU A 284 -1.56 -8.89 18.45
CA GLU A 284 -1.53 -10.33 18.22
C GLU A 284 -2.22 -10.76 16.91
N LYS A 285 -2.85 -9.83 16.18
CA LYS A 285 -3.62 -10.06 14.95
C LYS A 285 -4.76 -11.08 15.08
N THR A 286 -5.31 -11.23 16.28
CA THR A 286 -6.40 -12.17 16.60
C THR A 286 -7.78 -11.50 16.58
N ARG A 287 -7.86 -10.18 16.68
CA ARG A 287 -9.13 -9.44 16.80
C ARG A 287 -9.09 -8.11 16.05
N LEU A 288 -10.20 -7.73 15.42
CA LEU A 288 -10.45 -6.36 14.95
C LEU A 288 -11.19 -5.57 16.03
N THR A 289 -10.64 -4.41 16.38
CA THR A 289 -11.18 -3.51 17.39
C THR A 289 -11.49 -2.14 16.77
N TYR A 290 -12.49 -1.47 17.31
CA TYR A 290 -12.82 -0.11 16.90
C TYR A 290 -11.63 0.81 17.14
N PHE A 291 -11.34 1.69 16.17
CA PHE A 291 -10.26 2.67 16.28
C PHE A 291 -10.78 4.10 16.13
N ALA A 292 -11.38 4.41 14.98
CA ALA A 292 -11.97 5.71 14.71
C ALA A 292 -13.25 5.58 13.86
N GLY A 293 -14.11 6.59 13.90
CA GLY A 293 -15.31 6.63 13.08
C GLY A 293 -16.12 7.91 13.29
N TYR A 294 -17.02 8.18 12.34
CA TYR A 294 -17.89 9.35 12.30
C TYR A 294 -19.32 8.97 11.91
N GLY A 295 -20.27 9.87 12.17
CA GLY A 295 -21.69 9.69 11.83
C GLY A 295 -22.49 8.71 12.72
N TYR A 296 -21.88 8.17 13.78
CA TYR A 296 -22.55 7.29 14.75
C TYR A 296 -23.16 8.09 15.91
N SER A 297 -24.34 7.67 16.39
CA SER A 297 -24.90 8.19 17.64
C SER A 297 -24.05 7.79 18.85
N GLY A 298 -24.22 8.45 20.01
CA GLY A 298 -23.46 8.15 21.22
C GLY A 298 -23.59 6.68 21.66
N GLU A 299 -24.80 6.13 21.60
CA GLU A 299 -25.07 4.72 21.91
C GLU A 299 -24.46 3.76 20.88
N ASP A 300 -24.61 4.06 19.59
CA ASP A 300 -24.04 3.23 18.51
C ASP A 300 -22.51 3.18 18.60
N LYS A 301 -21.87 4.31 18.93
CA LYS A 301 -20.43 4.40 19.10
C LYS A 301 -19.95 3.54 20.28
N GLN A 302 -20.66 3.55 21.41
CA GLN A 302 -20.33 2.69 22.55
C GLN A 302 -20.44 1.20 22.21
N VAL A 303 -21.50 0.81 21.48
CA VAL A 303 -21.67 -0.58 21.02
C VAL A 303 -20.49 -0.99 20.13
N LEU A 304 -20.06 -0.13 19.20
CA LEU A 304 -18.91 -0.40 18.33
C LEU A 304 -17.61 -0.50 19.11
N GLN A 305 -17.38 0.38 20.08
CA GLN A 305 -16.18 0.36 20.94
C GLN A 305 -16.07 -0.91 21.79
N GLN A 306 -17.20 -1.48 22.21
CA GLN A 306 -17.26 -2.73 22.98
C GLN A 306 -17.29 -3.98 22.10
N THR A 307 -17.44 -3.84 20.78
CA THR A 307 -17.54 -4.97 19.85
C THR A 307 -16.19 -5.32 19.26
N GLU A 308 -15.74 -6.53 19.51
CA GLU A 308 -14.57 -7.12 18.88
C GLU A 308 -14.97 -8.20 17.87
N PHE A 309 -14.24 -8.26 16.75
CA PHE A 309 -14.42 -9.32 15.76
C PHE A 309 -13.22 -10.26 15.74
N HIS A 310 -13.48 -11.53 16.02
CA HIS A 310 -12.46 -12.59 16.02
C HIS A 310 -11.92 -12.89 14.62
N LEU A 311 -10.62 -12.73 14.45
CA LEU A 311 -9.85 -13.09 13.25
C LEU A 311 -9.25 -14.49 13.35
N ASP A 312 -9.05 -15.02 14.55
CA ASP A 312 -8.53 -16.37 14.79
C ASP A 312 -9.59 -17.47 14.58
N ASN A 313 -10.87 -17.16 14.80
CA ASN A 313 -11.96 -18.11 14.63
C ASN A 313 -12.26 -18.40 13.13
N PRO A 314 -12.20 -19.67 12.66
CA PRO A 314 -12.56 -20.06 11.29
C PRO A 314 -14.03 -19.78 10.93
N ASP A 315 -14.94 -19.87 11.91
CA ASP A 315 -16.39 -19.71 11.72
C ASP A 315 -16.83 -18.23 11.66
N SER A 316 -15.90 -17.30 11.90
CA SER A 316 -16.16 -15.86 11.76
C SER A 316 -16.32 -15.47 10.28
N THR A 317 -17.56 -15.54 9.79
CA THR A 317 -17.88 -15.24 8.38
C THR A 317 -18.44 -13.83 8.13
N GLY A 318 -18.28 -12.90 9.08
CA GLY A 318 -18.74 -11.50 8.95
C GLY A 318 -18.02 -10.75 7.82
N ILE A 319 -18.63 -9.66 7.32
CA ILE A 319 -18.07 -8.89 6.18
C ILE A 319 -16.69 -8.31 6.52
N PHE A 320 -16.54 -7.72 7.71
CA PHE A 320 -15.27 -7.14 8.16
C PHE A 320 -14.15 -8.19 8.24
N VAL A 321 -14.44 -9.35 8.85
CA VAL A 321 -13.49 -10.47 8.96
C VAL A 321 -13.14 -11.03 7.57
N LYS A 322 -14.13 -11.17 6.69
CA LYS A 322 -13.90 -11.64 5.31
C LYS A 322 -13.05 -10.67 4.50
N SER A 323 -13.30 -9.37 4.62
CA SER A 323 -12.53 -8.31 3.96
C SER A 323 -11.06 -8.38 4.37
N HIS A 324 -10.82 -8.43 5.68
CA HIS A 324 -9.49 -8.57 6.28
C HIS A 324 -8.78 -9.86 5.85
N LYS A 325 -9.40 -11.04 6.04
CA LYS A 325 -8.76 -12.34 5.75
C LYS A 325 -8.52 -12.59 4.26
N LYS A 326 -9.42 -12.12 3.39
CA LYS A 326 -9.33 -12.37 1.94
C LYS A 326 -8.57 -11.29 1.19
N LEU A 327 -8.19 -10.21 1.85
CA LEU A 327 -7.53 -9.06 1.24
C LEU A 327 -8.31 -8.51 0.04
N LYS A 328 -9.64 -8.48 0.14
CA LYS A 328 -10.53 -8.06 -0.95
C LYS A 328 -11.64 -7.13 -0.45
N PRO A 329 -11.96 -6.06 -1.19
CA PRO A 329 -13.07 -5.19 -0.85
C PRO A 329 -14.41 -5.89 -1.05
N PHE A 330 -15.40 -5.49 -0.26
CA PHE A 330 -16.78 -5.97 -0.33
C PHE A 330 -17.74 -4.79 -0.49
N LEU A 331 -18.63 -4.90 -1.46
CA LEU A 331 -19.75 -4.00 -1.68
C LEU A 331 -21.05 -4.76 -1.40
N VAL A 332 -21.90 -4.16 -0.57
CA VAL A 332 -23.24 -4.64 -0.27
C VAL A 332 -24.22 -3.54 -0.63
N ASP A 333 -24.86 -3.68 -1.80
CA ASP A 333 -25.83 -2.70 -2.32
C ASP A 333 -27.12 -2.68 -1.50
N ASN A 334 -27.57 -3.87 -1.08
CA ASN A 334 -28.73 -4.02 -0.21
C ASN A 334 -28.50 -5.15 0.80
N LEU A 335 -28.52 -4.79 2.08
CA LEU A 335 -28.34 -5.76 3.15
C LEU A 335 -29.46 -6.81 3.17
N SER A 336 -30.69 -6.51 2.70
CA SER A 336 -31.83 -7.46 2.72
C SER A 336 -31.56 -8.75 1.97
N ASP A 337 -30.89 -8.68 0.83
CA ASP A 337 -30.63 -9.83 -0.04
C ASP A 337 -29.44 -10.66 0.47
N THR A 338 -28.52 -9.99 1.16
CA THR A 338 -27.30 -10.60 1.69
C THR A 338 -27.50 -11.16 3.11
N ARG A 339 -28.60 -10.80 3.79
CA ARG A 339 -28.96 -11.24 5.15
C ARG A 339 -28.78 -12.74 5.31
N LYS A 340 -29.24 -13.59 4.38
CA LYS A 340 -29.16 -15.06 4.49
C LYS A 340 -27.73 -15.62 4.57
N ARG A 341 -26.69 -14.86 4.18
CA ARG A 341 -25.28 -15.29 4.14
C ARG A 341 -24.41 -14.73 5.29
N LEU A 342 -24.98 -13.87 6.14
CA LEU A 342 -24.31 -13.31 7.31
C LEU A 342 -24.51 -14.20 8.54
N SER A 343 -23.57 -14.20 9.48
CA SER A 343 -23.77 -14.85 10.78
C SER A 343 -24.85 -14.14 11.59
N THR A 344 -25.47 -14.84 12.55
CA THR A 344 -26.55 -14.29 13.40
C THR A 344 -26.12 -13.00 14.11
N ARG A 345 -24.91 -12.99 14.67
CA ARG A 345 -24.34 -11.81 15.34
C ARG A 345 -24.13 -10.63 14.39
N SER A 346 -23.57 -10.87 13.20
CA SER A 346 -23.39 -9.80 12.20
C SER A 346 -24.71 -9.24 11.68
N ARG A 347 -25.77 -10.07 11.57
CA ARG A 347 -27.12 -9.57 11.22
C ARG A 347 -27.71 -8.70 12.31
N GLN A 348 -27.62 -9.13 13.57
CA GLN A 348 -28.15 -8.36 14.71
C GLN A 348 -27.46 -7.01 14.81
N LEU A 349 -26.13 -6.97 14.68
CA LEU A 349 -25.38 -5.71 14.69
C LEU A 349 -25.82 -4.82 13.52
N ALA A 350 -25.86 -5.33 12.29
CA ALA A 350 -26.26 -4.52 11.15
C ALA A 350 -27.70 -4.01 11.22
N ASN A 351 -28.63 -4.79 11.80
CA ASN A 351 -30.00 -4.36 12.06
C ASN A 351 -30.07 -3.27 13.14
N LYS A 352 -29.37 -3.45 14.26
CA LYS A 352 -29.30 -2.44 15.34
C LYS A 352 -28.75 -1.12 14.82
N MET A 353 -27.73 -1.21 13.96
CA MET A 353 -27.07 -0.06 13.34
C MET A 353 -27.84 0.51 12.13
N GLY A 354 -28.98 -0.07 11.72
CA GLY A 354 -29.79 0.43 10.61
C GLY A 354 -29.10 0.44 9.23
N VAL A 355 -28.08 -0.40 9.02
CA VAL A 355 -27.26 -0.40 7.79
C VAL A 355 -28.09 -0.85 6.58
N LYS A 356 -28.16 -0.02 5.53
CA LYS A 356 -28.85 -0.37 4.27
C LYS A 356 -27.88 -0.87 3.20
N SER A 357 -26.80 -0.14 2.99
CA SER A 357 -25.71 -0.47 2.08
C SER A 357 -24.36 -0.26 2.78
N LEU A 358 -23.33 -0.97 2.36
CA LEU A 358 -22.00 -0.96 3.01
C LEU A 358 -20.90 -1.20 1.98
N ILE A 359 -19.83 -0.39 2.03
CA ILE A 359 -18.54 -0.75 1.47
C ILE A 359 -17.58 -1.08 2.62
N CYS A 360 -16.84 -2.16 2.50
CA CYS A 360 -15.76 -2.50 3.40
C CYS A 360 -14.51 -2.83 2.59
N VAL A 361 -13.43 -2.10 2.83
CA VAL A 361 -12.13 -2.30 2.19
C VAL A 361 -11.08 -2.67 3.25
N PRO A 362 -10.16 -3.60 2.96
CA PRO A 362 -9.06 -3.92 3.87
C PRO A 362 -7.95 -2.87 3.78
N ILE A 363 -7.32 -2.57 4.91
CA ILE A 363 -6.11 -1.74 5.01
C ILE A 363 -4.93 -2.69 4.83
N ILE A 364 -4.37 -2.72 3.62
CA ILE A 364 -3.36 -3.71 3.20
C ILE A 364 -2.00 -3.03 3.05
N TYR A 365 -1.00 -3.60 3.69
CA TYR A 365 0.41 -3.28 3.47
C TYR A 365 1.13 -4.57 3.06
N GLU A 366 1.79 -4.55 1.90
CA GLU A 366 2.36 -5.74 1.25
C GLU A 366 1.32 -6.86 1.10
N ASN A 367 1.49 -7.99 1.81
CA ASN A 367 0.59 -9.14 1.78
C ASN A 367 -0.20 -9.34 3.09
N GLU A 368 -0.23 -8.33 3.95
CA GLU A 368 -0.93 -8.38 5.23
C GLU A 368 -1.94 -7.24 5.36
N SER A 369 -2.99 -7.49 6.14
CA SER A 369 -3.96 -6.46 6.49
C SER A 369 -3.72 -5.96 7.92
N PHE A 370 -3.66 -4.65 8.11
CA PHE A 370 -3.64 -4.02 9.43
C PHE A 370 -5.03 -3.80 10.01
N GLY A 371 -6.07 -3.91 9.20
CA GLY A 371 -7.43 -3.57 9.60
C GLY A 371 -8.39 -3.43 8.44
N ILE A 372 -9.52 -2.80 8.68
CA ILE A 372 -10.52 -2.49 7.66
C ILE A 372 -10.98 -1.04 7.79
N LEU A 373 -11.34 -0.47 6.64
CA LEU A 373 -12.09 0.77 6.51
C LEU A 373 -13.46 0.41 5.96
N ALA A 374 -14.52 0.85 6.60
CA ALA A 374 -15.88 0.63 6.14
C ALA A 374 -16.70 1.92 6.17
N VAL A 375 -17.55 2.10 5.18
CA VAL A 375 -18.50 3.22 5.10
C VAL A 375 -19.88 2.69 4.78
N ASP A 376 -20.90 3.33 5.32
CA ASP A 376 -22.28 2.98 5.04
C ASP A 376 -23.18 4.22 4.87
N ASN A 377 -24.33 3.98 4.26
CA ASN A 377 -25.40 4.95 4.10
C ASN A 377 -26.67 4.45 4.79
N VAL A 378 -27.26 5.32 5.61
CA VAL A 378 -28.48 5.09 6.41
C VAL A 378 -29.61 6.00 5.95
N LYS A 379 -29.29 7.29 5.72
CA LYS A 379 -30.19 8.35 5.29
C LYS A 379 -30.14 8.50 3.76
N SER A 380 -28.93 8.52 3.21
CA SER A 380 -28.67 8.60 1.78
C SER A 380 -29.19 7.35 1.05
N LYS A 381 -30.02 7.54 0.01
CA LYS A 381 -30.47 6.46 -0.90
C LYS A 381 -29.47 6.22 -2.05
N ARG A 382 -28.28 6.81 -1.98
CA ARG A 382 -27.26 6.69 -3.02
C ARG A 382 -26.78 5.25 -3.10
N LEU A 383 -26.92 4.66 -4.28
CA LEU A 383 -26.37 3.34 -4.60
C LEU A 383 -24.85 3.44 -4.60
N LEU A 384 -24.22 2.57 -3.82
CA LEU A 384 -22.77 2.53 -3.72
C LEU A 384 -22.20 1.96 -5.03
N THR A 385 -21.13 2.56 -5.55
CA THR A 385 -20.58 2.22 -6.88
C THR A 385 -19.16 1.66 -6.81
N GLN A 386 -18.71 1.04 -7.91
CA GLN A 386 -17.31 0.57 -8.02
C GLN A 386 -16.30 1.72 -7.93
N SER A 387 -16.66 2.94 -8.36
CA SER A 387 -15.80 4.12 -8.24
C SER A 387 -15.51 4.46 -6.79
N GLU A 388 -16.51 4.33 -5.90
CA GLU A 388 -16.35 4.55 -4.47
C GLU A 388 -15.48 3.48 -3.81
N ILE A 389 -15.58 2.22 -4.26
CA ILE A 389 -14.64 1.17 -3.82
C ILE A 389 -13.21 1.54 -4.19
N ASN A 390 -12.99 2.01 -5.42
CA ASN A 390 -11.65 2.38 -5.89
C ASN A 390 -11.09 3.57 -5.09
N LEU A 391 -11.93 4.58 -4.83
CA LEU A 391 -11.60 5.72 -3.97
C LEU A 391 -11.20 5.26 -2.56
N LEU A 392 -12.06 4.49 -1.90
CA LEU A 392 -11.80 4.00 -0.53
C LEU A 392 -10.61 3.05 -0.47
N SER A 393 -10.38 2.25 -1.52
CA SER A 393 -9.18 1.41 -1.61
C SER A 393 -7.91 2.27 -1.69
N GLY A 394 -7.95 3.37 -2.43
CA GLY A 394 -6.87 4.37 -2.44
C GLY A 394 -6.59 4.94 -1.05
N VAL A 395 -7.63 5.38 -0.33
CA VAL A 395 -7.52 5.84 1.07
C VAL A 395 -6.93 4.77 1.97
N SER A 396 -7.42 3.54 1.84
CA SER A 396 -7.00 2.39 2.63
C SER A 396 -5.52 2.06 2.44
N SER A 397 -5.03 2.12 1.19
CA SER A 397 -3.61 1.93 0.89
C SER A 397 -2.74 3.06 1.47
N GLN A 398 -3.18 4.31 1.41
CA GLN A 398 -2.45 5.43 2.03
C GLN A 398 -2.42 5.33 3.56
N LEU A 399 -3.54 4.93 4.18
CA LEU A 399 -3.59 4.62 5.60
C LEU A 399 -2.62 3.50 5.97
N ALA A 400 -2.59 2.42 5.18
CA ALA A 400 -1.69 1.29 5.42
C ALA A 400 -0.21 1.72 5.39
N LEU A 401 0.17 2.52 4.40
CA LEU A 401 1.52 3.09 4.30
C LEU A 401 1.86 3.97 5.50
N GLY A 402 0.95 4.88 5.89
CA GLY A 402 1.17 5.75 7.05
C GLY A 402 1.30 4.98 8.36
N ILE A 403 0.47 3.94 8.56
CA ILE A 403 0.55 3.05 9.74
C ILE A 403 1.89 2.31 9.76
N ALA A 404 2.31 1.73 8.62
CA ALA A 404 3.61 1.04 8.51
C ALA A 404 4.78 1.98 8.84
N ASN A 405 4.75 3.20 8.33
CA ASN A 405 5.76 4.22 8.59
C ASN A 405 5.80 4.62 10.06
N ALA A 406 4.64 4.89 10.67
CA ALA A 406 4.52 5.23 12.09
C ALA A 406 5.07 4.10 12.97
N MET A 407 4.70 2.85 12.71
CA MET A 407 5.20 1.68 13.44
C MET A 407 6.71 1.49 13.26
N SER A 408 7.24 1.72 12.06
CA SER A 408 8.68 1.60 11.78
C SER A 408 9.47 2.68 12.50
N PHE A 409 8.97 3.91 12.51
CA PHE A 409 9.56 5.02 13.25
C PHE A 409 9.56 4.76 14.76
N GLN A 410 8.45 4.29 15.31
CA GLN A 410 8.35 3.96 16.73
C GLN A 410 9.33 2.84 17.11
N LYS A 411 9.42 1.76 16.33
CA LYS A 411 10.41 0.68 16.57
C LYS A 411 11.85 1.18 16.53
N LEU A 412 12.17 2.08 15.60
CA LEU A 412 13.50 2.68 15.51
C LEU A 412 13.79 3.50 16.77
N GLN A 413 12.86 4.36 17.18
CA GLN A 413 12.99 5.19 18.38
C GLN A 413 13.13 4.35 19.65
N GLU A 414 12.29 3.32 19.82
CA GLU A 414 12.38 2.39 20.96
C GLU A 414 13.72 1.65 20.97
N SER A 415 14.25 1.27 19.80
CA SER A 415 15.56 0.62 19.72
C SER A 415 16.70 1.59 20.06
N GLU A 416 16.65 2.82 19.56
CA GLU A 416 17.65 3.85 19.84
C GLU A 416 17.68 4.20 21.32
N GLU A 417 16.51 4.42 21.92
CA GLU A 417 16.38 4.72 23.35
C GLU A 417 16.88 3.55 24.19
N LYS A 418 16.51 2.31 23.84
CA LYS A 418 17.05 1.12 24.51
C LYS A 418 18.58 1.06 24.45
N TYR A 419 19.20 1.30 23.29
CA TYR A 419 20.66 1.30 23.17
C TYR A 419 21.31 2.44 23.96
N ARG A 420 20.73 3.64 23.91
CA ARG A 420 21.19 4.80 24.67
C ARG A 420 21.14 4.52 26.17
N THR A 421 20.02 4.03 26.68
CA THR A 421 19.85 3.67 28.10
C THR A 421 20.83 2.58 28.53
N VAL A 422 21.12 1.58 27.69
CA VAL A 422 22.12 0.54 28.01
C VAL A 422 23.53 1.14 28.10
N LEU A 423 23.90 2.02 27.16
CA LEU A 423 25.22 2.65 27.14
C LEU A 423 25.42 3.68 28.25
N GLU A 424 24.37 4.40 28.65
CA GLU A 424 24.42 5.40 29.73
C GLU A 424 24.48 4.75 31.12
N ASN A 425 23.80 3.61 31.33
CA ASN A 425 23.73 2.96 32.65
C ASN A 425 24.81 1.91 32.92
N ILE A 426 25.59 1.51 31.91
CA ILE A 426 26.68 0.54 32.13
C ILE A 426 27.82 1.21 32.91
N GLU A 427 28.28 0.56 33.99
CA GLU A 427 29.39 1.04 34.83
C GLU A 427 30.75 0.91 34.14
N GLU A 428 30.84 0.09 33.10
CA GLU A 428 32.02 -0.07 32.27
C GLU A 428 32.11 1.05 31.24
N GLY A 429 33.31 1.58 31.04
CA GLY A 429 33.58 2.60 30.03
C GLY A 429 33.47 2.01 28.64
N TYR A 430 32.47 2.41 27.87
CA TYR A 430 32.42 2.16 26.42
C TYR A 430 33.11 3.31 25.69
N PHE A 431 33.98 2.98 24.74
CA PHE A 431 34.68 3.98 23.92
C PHE A 431 34.91 3.48 22.48
N GLU A 432 34.98 4.44 21.57
CA GLU A 432 35.39 4.26 20.18
C GLU A 432 36.47 5.29 19.86
N VAL A 433 37.46 4.85 19.09
CA VAL A 433 38.56 5.68 18.62
C VAL A 433 38.78 5.48 17.13
N ASP A 434 39.29 6.50 16.44
CA ASP A 434 39.77 6.36 15.07
C ASP A 434 41.03 5.47 14.99
N LEU A 435 41.52 5.20 13.77
CA LEU A 435 42.76 4.42 13.56
C LEU A 435 44.00 5.07 14.21
N GLY A 436 43.97 6.39 14.44
CA GLY A 436 45.01 7.14 15.13
C GLY A 436 44.94 7.00 16.66
N GLY A 437 43.83 6.50 17.20
CA GLY A 437 43.58 6.39 18.64
C GLY A 437 42.91 7.63 19.26
N ASN A 438 42.33 8.52 18.45
CA ASN A 438 41.58 9.68 18.93
C ASN A 438 40.13 9.29 19.26
N PHE A 439 39.62 9.68 20.42
CA PHE A 439 38.25 9.35 20.83
C PHE A 439 37.21 9.97 19.90
N THR A 440 36.34 9.13 19.34
CA THR A 440 35.23 9.52 18.45
C THR A 440 33.86 9.35 19.11
N PHE A 441 33.74 8.41 20.04
CA PHE A 441 32.52 8.19 20.84
C PHE A 441 32.87 7.56 22.18
N PHE A 442 32.09 7.86 23.22
CA PHE A 442 32.26 7.25 24.54
C PHE A 442 31.01 7.47 25.40
N ASN A 443 30.79 6.58 26.37
CA ASN A 443 29.73 6.74 27.37
C ASN A 443 30.21 7.52 28.61
N GLU A 444 29.29 7.82 29.52
CA GLU A 444 29.57 8.57 30.74
C GLU A 444 30.53 7.84 31.69
N ALA A 445 30.50 6.51 31.73
CA ALA A 445 31.42 5.73 32.54
C ALA A 445 32.89 5.93 32.09
N THR A 446 33.16 6.05 30.78
CA THR A 446 34.50 6.40 30.28
C THR A 446 34.96 7.76 30.80
N CYS A 447 34.09 8.77 30.81
CA CYS A 447 34.39 10.09 31.38
C CYS A 447 34.75 9.98 32.88
N LYS A 448 33.97 9.21 33.66
CA LYS A 448 34.22 8.97 35.09
C LYS A 448 35.53 8.22 35.34
N ILE A 449 35.86 7.23 34.51
CA ILE A 449 37.10 6.45 34.60
C ILE A 449 38.32 7.33 34.29
N LEU A 450 38.23 8.21 33.28
CA LEU A 450 39.31 9.10 32.86
C LEU A 450 39.43 10.39 33.70
N GLY A 451 38.37 10.78 34.41
CA GLY A 451 38.32 12.00 35.22
C GLY A 451 38.18 13.27 34.39
N HIS A 452 37.43 13.21 33.29
CA HIS A 452 37.24 14.31 32.35
C HIS A 452 35.77 14.57 32.08
N GLU A 453 35.44 15.82 31.74
CA GLU A 453 34.13 16.16 31.21
C GLU A 453 34.00 15.74 29.74
N LYS A 454 32.76 15.52 29.30
CA LYS A 454 32.44 14.99 27.98
C LYS A 454 33.04 15.82 26.83
N ASP A 455 32.97 17.15 26.94
CA ASP A 455 33.39 18.07 25.88
C ASP A 455 34.91 18.16 25.75
N GLU A 456 35.66 17.77 26.78
CA GLU A 456 37.12 17.76 26.75
C GLU A 456 37.68 16.52 26.05
N LEU A 457 36.96 15.40 26.04
CA LEU A 457 37.53 14.10 25.70
C LEU A 457 37.52 13.79 24.20
N ILE A 458 36.61 14.41 23.44
CA ILE A 458 36.45 14.18 22.00
C ILE A 458 37.71 14.64 21.24
N GLY A 459 38.23 13.79 20.35
CA GLY A 459 39.45 14.08 19.58
C GLY A 459 40.76 13.99 20.37
N ILE A 460 40.73 13.78 21.70
CA ILE A 460 41.96 13.50 22.45
C ILE A 460 42.49 12.11 22.10
N ASN A 461 43.80 12.02 21.90
CA ASN A 461 44.46 10.75 21.67
C ASN A 461 44.57 9.92 22.95
N ASN A 462 44.21 8.63 22.89
CA ASN A 462 44.23 7.73 24.02
C ASN A 462 45.62 7.63 24.72
N ARG A 463 46.72 7.85 23.99
CA ARG A 463 48.09 7.80 24.53
C ARG A 463 48.38 8.86 25.60
N LYS A 464 47.57 9.92 25.68
CA LYS A 464 47.72 10.97 26.69
C LYS A 464 47.47 10.46 28.11
N TYR A 465 46.76 9.35 28.27
CA TYR A 465 46.32 8.80 29.55
C TYR A 465 47.17 7.64 30.06
N MET A 466 48.39 7.49 29.54
CA MET A 466 49.27 6.37 29.85
C MET A 466 50.73 6.81 29.78
N ASN A 467 51.58 6.14 30.56
CA ASN A 467 53.03 6.33 30.46
C ASN A 467 53.58 5.78 29.13
N GLU A 468 54.83 6.11 28.80
CA GLU A 468 55.43 5.74 27.50
C GLU A 468 55.53 4.22 27.28
N GLU A 469 55.77 3.46 28.35
CA GLU A 469 55.85 2.00 28.30
C GLU A 469 54.48 1.38 27.96
N ASN A 470 53.42 1.87 28.62
CA ASN A 470 52.06 1.45 28.35
C ASN A 470 51.66 1.92 26.94
N ALA A 471 51.91 3.17 26.53
CA ALA A 471 51.61 3.62 25.15
C ALA A 471 52.14 2.67 24.05
N LYS A 472 53.36 2.13 24.23
CA LYS A 472 53.94 1.12 23.33
C LYS A 472 53.17 -0.21 23.36
N LYS A 473 52.78 -0.70 24.55
CA LYS A 473 51.98 -1.93 24.72
C LYS A 473 50.59 -1.81 24.07
N ILE A 474 49.89 -0.69 24.23
CA ILE A 474 48.57 -0.47 23.59
C ILE A 474 48.73 -0.39 22.08
N PHE A 475 49.72 0.35 21.58
CA PHE A 475 49.96 0.45 20.15
C PHE A 475 50.20 -0.93 19.54
N HIS A 476 51.01 -1.76 20.18
CA HIS A 476 51.27 -3.12 19.71
C HIS A 476 50.01 -4.00 19.75
N THR A 477 49.18 -3.87 20.78
CA THR A 477 47.91 -4.60 20.89
C THR A 477 46.91 -4.16 19.83
N PHE A 478 46.74 -2.86 19.62
CA PHE A 478 45.84 -2.30 18.60
C PHE A 478 46.30 -2.69 17.20
N ASN A 479 47.60 -2.66 16.93
CA ASN A 479 48.16 -3.12 15.66
C ASN A 479 47.95 -4.63 15.46
N LYS A 480 48.07 -5.45 16.52
CA LYS A 480 47.69 -6.88 16.47
C LYS A 480 46.21 -7.10 16.18
N VAL A 481 45.32 -6.31 16.76
CA VAL A 481 43.86 -6.37 16.48
C VAL A 481 43.58 -5.94 15.05
N TYR A 482 44.27 -4.91 14.55
CA TYR A 482 44.17 -4.44 13.17
C TYR A 482 44.63 -5.50 12.16
N GLN A 483 45.76 -6.15 12.41
CA GLN A 483 46.34 -7.16 11.51
C GLN A 483 45.60 -8.50 11.54
N ASN A 484 45.17 -8.95 12.72
CA ASN A 484 44.58 -10.29 12.89
C ASN A 484 43.04 -10.27 12.89
N GLU A 485 42.43 -9.10 12.90
CA GLU A 485 40.97 -8.87 12.99
C GLU A 485 40.27 -9.58 14.16
N LYS A 486 41.03 -10.00 15.17
CA LYS A 486 40.53 -10.69 16.36
C LYS A 486 40.48 -9.73 17.55
N PRO A 487 39.41 -9.77 18.37
CA PRO A 487 39.35 -9.00 19.60
C PRO A 487 40.50 -9.36 20.54
N ALA A 488 41.08 -8.35 21.19
CA ALA A 488 42.11 -8.54 22.20
C ALA A 488 41.63 -8.05 23.56
N LYS A 489 41.99 -8.80 24.61
CA LYS A 489 41.81 -8.38 25.99
C LYS A 489 43.16 -7.97 26.57
N VAL A 490 43.19 -6.81 27.19
CA VAL A 490 44.33 -6.28 27.93
C VAL A 490 43.94 -6.25 29.40
N VAL A 491 44.71 -6.94 30.23
CA VAL A 491 44.49 -7.07 31.67
C VAL A 491 45.50 -6.20 32.39
N ASP A 492 45.13 -5.65 33.55
CA ASP A 492 46.01 -4.86 34.43
C ASP A 492 46.63 -3.64 33.75
N TRP A 493 45.81 -2.90 33.03
CA TRP A 493 46.22 -1.68 32.37
C TRP A 493 46.24 -0.49 33.32
N GLU A 494 47.36 0.21 33.44
CA GLU A 494 47.45 1.42 34.25
C GLU A 494 47.16 2.66 33.41
N LEU A 495 46.11 3.38 33.82
CA LEU A 495 45.64 4.62 33.26
C LEU A 495 45.94 5.77 34.22
N THR A 496 46.53 6.85 33.73
CA THR A 496 46.73 8.11 34.47
C THR A 496 45.56 9.06 34.20
N ARG A 497 44.83 9.43 35.24
CA ARG A 497 43.74 10.43 35.20
C ARG A 497 44.26 11.86 35.09
N LYS A 498 43.38 12.81 34.77
CA LYS A 498 43.66 14.27 34.75
C LYS A 498 44.24 14.77 36.08
N ASP A 499 43.77 14.21 37.21
CA ASP A 499 44.20 14.56 38.57
C ASP A 499 45.54 13.91 38.97
N GLY A 500 46.16 13.12 38.08
CA GLY A 500 47.41 12.41 38.32
C GLY A 500 47.25 11.06 39.03
N SER A 501 46.04 10.67 39.45
CA SER A 501 45.80 9.36 40.06
C SER A 501 45.85 8.23 39.02
N VAL A 502 46.29 7.04 39.45
CA VAL A 502 46.42 5.87 38.59
C VAL A 502 45.24 4.93 38.83
N ARG A 503 44.57 4.52 37.75
CA ARG A 503 43.52 3.49 37.75
C ARG A 503 44.00 2.24 37.02
N ILE A 504 43.59 1.09 37.53
CA ILE A 504 43.84 -0.21 36.89
C ILE A 504 42.57 -0.60 36.15
N VAL A 505 42.63 -0.69 34.83
CA VAL A 505 41.50 -1.04 33.98
C VAL A 505 41.77 -2.35 33.21
N GLU A 506 40.71 -3.11 32.96
CA GLU A 506 40.72 -4.22 32.01
C GLU A 506 40.03 -3.76 30.73
N ILE A 507 40.70 -3.86 29.59
CA ILE A 507 40.18 -3.34 28.32
C ILE A 507 39.98 -4.49 27.35
N SER A 508 38.79 -4.60 26.77
CA SER A 508 38.53 -5.45 25.61
C SER A 508 38.36 -4.58 24.38
N VAL A 509 39.19 -4.76 23.35
CA VAL A 509 39.16 -3.95 22.11
C VAL A 509 38.85 -4.83 20.90
N SER A 510 38.04 -4.30 19.98
CA SER A 510 37.71 -4.91 18.70
C SER A 510 37.75 -3.86 17.58
N LEU A 511 37.95 -4.33 16.35
CA LEU A 511 38.04 -3.48 15.16
C LEU A 511 36.64 -3.05 14.68
N ILE A 512 36.47 -1.78 14.33
CA ILE A 512 35.27 -1.26 13.64
C ILE A 512 35.53 -1.29 12.13
N LYS A 513 34.53 -1.76 11.38
CA LYS A 513 34.55 -1.77 9.91
C LYS A 513 33.36 -0.99 9.37
N ASP A 514 33.55 -0.31 8.25
CA ASP A 514 32.47 0.33 7.49
C ASP A 514 31.68 -0.69 6.64
N GLU A 515 30.67 -0.20 5.90
CA GLU A 515 29.86 -1.01 4.98
C GLU A 515 30.68 -1.67 3.86
N ASN A 516 31.84 -1.10 3.52
CA ASN A 516 32.78 -1.62 2.52
C ASN A 516 33.82 -2.59 3.12
N LYS A 517 33.65 -2.98 4.39
CA LYS A 517 34.58 -3.82 5.17
C LYS A 517 35.96 -3.20 5.38
N GLN A 518 36.11 -1.89 5.18
CA GLN A 518 37.34 -1.16 5.50
C GLN A 518 37.38 -0.84 6.98
N SER A 519 38.56 -0.99 7.59
CA SER A 519 38.80 -0.69 8.99
C SER A 519 38.77 0.83 9.21
N THR A 520 37.86 1.32 10.05
CA THR A 520 37.70 2.77 10.30
C THR A 520 38.14 3.20 11.69
N GLY A 521 38.27 2.26 12.63
CA GLY A 521 38.66 2.55 14.01
C GLY A 521 38.61 1.34 14.92
N PHE A 522 38.64 1.58 16.22
CA PHE A 522 38.56 0.56 17.26
C PHE A 522 37.45 0.91 18.25
N ARG A 523 36.70 -0.09 18.71
CA ARG A 523 35.79 0.04 19.85
C ARG A 523 36.24 -0.84 20.99
N GLY A 524 36.07 -0.36 22.21
CA GLY A 524 36.41 -1.13 23.39
C GLY A 524 35.53 -0.86 24.59
N VAL A 525 35.62 -1.79 25.53
CA VAL A 525 35.00 -1.69 26.84
C VAL A 525 36.11 -1.73 27.88
N ALA A 526 36.12 -0.76 28.79
CA ALA A 526 37.08 -0.59 29.87
C ALA A 526 36.39 -0.78 31.22
N ARG A 527 36.80 -1.80 31.96
CA ARG A 527 36.30 -2.05 33.33
C ARG A 527 37.33 -1.55 34.33
N ASP A 528 36.94 -0.64 35.22
CA ASP A 528 37.78 -0.24 36.35
C ASP A 528 37.84 -1.38 37.39
N VAL A 529 39.03 -1.92 37.61
CA VAL A 529 39.29 -3.00 38.59
C VAL A 529 40.18 -2.52 39.73
N THR A 530 40.38 -1.21 39.88
CA THR A 530 41.26 -0.61 40.90
C THR A 530 40.90 -1.08 42.30
N ASP A 531 39.63 -0.92 42.72
CA ASP A 531 39.18 -1.30 44.07
C ASP A 531 39.25 -2.81 44.29
N ARG A 532 39.02 -3.60 43.24
CA ARG A 532 39.14 -5.07 43.32
C ARG A 532 40.59 -5.47 43.53
N ARG A 533 41.53 -4.89 42.78
CA ARG A 533 42.97 -5.17 42.88
C ARG A 533 43.56 -4.68 44.20
N LEU A 534 43.14 -3.51 44.70
CA LEU A 534 43.55 -3.00 46.01
C LEU A 534 43.11 -3.93 47.13
N ARG A 535 41.83 -4.33 47.15
CA ARG A 535 41.30 -5.30 48.12
C ARG A 535 41.99 -6.65 48.04
N GLU A 536 42.32 -7.13 46.83
CA GLU A 536 43.05 -8.39 46.67
C GLU A 536 44.48 -8.31 47.23
N ARG A 537 45.19 -7.20 47.00
CA ARG A 537 46.53 -6.96 47.55
C ARG A 537 46.50 -6.83 49.06
N GLU A 538 45.53 -6.11 49.61
CA GLU A 538 45.34 -5.95 51.05
C GLU A 538 45.01 -7.29 51.72
N ARG A 539 44.11 -8.08 51.14
CA ARG A 539 43.80 -9.43 51.63
C ARG A 539 45.04 -10.31 51.69
N LYS A 540 45.85 -10.35 50.61
CA LYS A 540 47.11 -11.12 50.58
C LYS A 540 48.09 -10.66 51.65
N ARG A 541 48.18 -9.36 51.92
CA ARG A 541 49.02 -8.79 52.98
C ARG A 541 48.53 -9.20 54.37
N LEU A 542 47.23 -9.11 54.63
CA LEU A 542 46.63 -9.52 55.91
C LEU A 542 46.77 -11.03 56.14
N GLU A 543 46.57 -11.86 55.12
CA GLU A 543 46.80 -13.31 55.19
C GLU A 543 48.26 -13.63 55.56
N ALA A 544 49.23 -12.95 54.93
CA ALA A 544 50.64 -13.13 55.26
C ALA A 544 50.96 -12.70 56.71
N GLN A 545 50.38 -11.59 57.18
CA GLN A 545 50.53 -11.13 58.57
C GLN A 545 49.92 -12.11 59.58
N LEU A 546 48.73 -12.65 59.30
CA LEU A 546 48.08 -13.64 60.15
C LEU A 546 48.90 -14.92 60.25
N GLN A 547 49.42 -15.42 59.11
CA GLN A 547 50.30 -16.60 59.11
C GLN A 547 51.57 -16.38 59.94
N GLN A 548 52.14 -15.16 59.93
CA GLN A 548 53.31 -14.84 60.73
C GLN A 548 52.99 -14.73 62.23
N ALA A 549 51.84 -14.16 62.59
CA ALA A 549 51.37 -14.11 63.98
C ALA A 549 51.12 -15.51 64.57
N GLN A 550 50.45 -16.40 63.80
CA GLN A 550 50.20 -17.79 64.21
C GLN A 550 51.50 -18.57 64.45
N LYS A 551 52.54 -18.36 63.63
CA LYS A 551 53.86 -18.95 63.84
C LYS A 551 54.50 -18.45 65.16
N MET A 552 54.35 -17.17 65.47
CA MET A 552 54.91 -16.58 66.70
C MET A 552 54.19 -17.07 67.96
N GLU A 553 52.87 -17.25 67.90
CA GLU A 553 52.06 -17.83 68.97
C GLU A 553 52.46 -19.27 69.30
N ALA A 554 52.63 -20.12 68.27
CA ALA A 554 53.09 -21.49 68.43
C ALA A 554 54.51 -21.56 69.06
N LEU A 555 55.41 -20.69 68.62
CA LEU A 555 56.76 -20.54 69.20
C LEU A 555 56.72 -20.06 70.65
N GLY A 556 55.84 -19.10 70.99
CA GLY A 556 55.67 -18.62 72.36
C GLY A 556 55.14 -19.68 73.31
N THR A 557 54.19 -20.51 72.85
CA THR A 557 53.62 -21.61 73.64
C THR A 557 54.66 -22.71 73.89
N LEU A 558 55.47 -23.05 72.89
CA LEU A 558 56.59 -23.98 73.02
C LEU A 558 57.69 -23.44 73.95
N ALA A 559 58.07 -22.18 73.82
CA ALA A 559 59.05 -21.55 74.69
C ALA A 559 58.58 -21.51 76.16
N GLY A 560 57.29 -21.25 76.40
CA GLY A 560 56.69 -21.33 77.74
C GLY A 560 56.73 -22.73 78.35
N GLY A 561 56.42 -23.75 77.56
CA GLY A 561 56.52 -25.16 77.99
C GLY A 561 57.96 -25.58 78.30
N VAL A 562 58.91 -25.23 77.42
CA VAL A 562 60.34 -25.52 77.62
C VAL A 562 60.91 -24.79 78.83
N ALA A 563 60.52 -23.52 79.06
CA ALA A 563 60.96 -22.75 80.22
C ALA A 563 60.43 -23.34 81.53
N HIS A 564 59.17 -23.81 81.55
CA HIS A 564 58.58 -24.49 82.70
C HIS A 564 59.33 -25.78 83.05
N ASP A 565 59.64 -26.61 82.04
CA ASP A 565 60.36 -27.86 82.26
C ASP A 565 61.82 -27.63 82.70
N LEU A 566 62.49 -26.63 82.14
CA LEU A 566 63.82 -26.19 82.59
C LEU A 566 63.80 -25.70 84.04
N ASN A 567 62.82 -24.88 84.43
CA ASN A 567 62.68 -24.39 85.80
C ASN A 567 62.41 -25.52 86.80
N ASN A 568 61.65 -26.55 86.40
CA ASN A 568 61.43 -27.73 87.23
C ASN A 568 62.72 -28.52 87.45
N ILE A 569 63.52 -28.71 86.41
CA ILE A 569 64.83 -29.38 86.52
C ILE A 569 65.81 -28.53 87.34
N LEU A 570 65.88 -27.22 87.09
CA LEU A 570 66.72 -26.28 87.84
C LEU A 570 66.35 -26.24 89.33
N SER A 571 65.06 -26.26 89.67
CA SER A 571 64.62 -26.32 91.06
C SER A 571 65.12 -27.58 91.75
N GLY A 572 65.08 -28.73 91.08
CA GLY A 572 65.70 -29.95 91.60
C GLY A 572 67.21 -29.81 91.78
N ILE A 573 67.91 -29.32 90.76
CA ILE A 573 69.38 -29.19 90.78
C ILE A 573 69.88 -28.20 91.84
N VAL A 574 69.12 -27.15 92.16
CA VAL A 574 69.50 -26.15 93.18
C VAL A 574 69.07 -26.56 94.58
N SER A 575 67.88 -27.16 94.73
CA SER A 575 67.32 -27.49 96.04
C SER A 575 68.01 -28.68 96.72
N TYR A 576 68.45 -29.69 95.96
CA TYR A 576 69.16 -30.85 96.55
C TYR A 576 70.52 -30.46 97.18
N PRO A 577 71.37 -29.64 96.54
CA PRO A 577 72.57 -29.10 97.18
C PRO A 577 72.28 -28.25 98.42
N GLU A 578 71.24 -27.40 98.41
CA GLU A 578 70.86 -26.61 99.59
C GLU A 578 70.42 -27.47 100.77
N LEU A 579 69.65 -28.53 100.51
CA LEU A 579 69.24 -29.51 101.54
C LEU A 579 70.45 -30.29 102.08
N LEU A 580 71.36 -30.73 101.19
CA LEU A 580 72.62 -31.36 101.61
C LEU A 580 73.49 -30.42 102.46
N LEU A 581 73.50 -29.11 102.16
CA LEU A 581 74.21 -28.09 102.94
C LEU A 581 73.59 -27.82 104.33
N MET A 582 72.31 -28.16 104.53
CA MET A 582 71.61 -28.08 105.83
C MET A 582 71.93 -29.26 106.75
N GLU A 583 72.18 -30.46 106.20
CA GLU A 583 72.55 -31.66 106.99
C GLU A 583 74.04 -31.69 107.40
N ILE A 584 74.85 -30.80 106.84
CA ILE A 584 76.29 -30.71 107.13
C ILE A 584 76.54 -29.73 108.30
N PRO A 585 77.29 -30.13 109.35
CA PRO A 585 77.64 -29.26 110.49
C PRO A 585 78.37 -27.98 110.05
N GLU A 586 78.13 -26.86 110.75
CA GLU A 586 78.57 -25.52 110.32
C GLU A 586 80.10 -25.34 110.13
N GLY A 587 80.92 -26.25 110.67
CA GLY A 587 82.39 -26.24 110.54
C GLY A 587 82.99 -27.16 109.46
N SER A 588 82.18 -27.82 108.62
CA SER A 588 82.69 -28.77 107.62
C SER A 588 83.35 -28.07 106.43
N PRO A 589 84.53 -28.52 105.95
CA PRO A 589 85.18 -27.98 104.75
C PRO A 589 84.40 -28.25 103.45
N LEU A 590 83.36 -29.09 103.48
CA LEU A 590 82.49 -29.41 102.34
C LEU A 590 81.37 -28.38 102.10
N ARG A 591 81.24 -27.34 102.94
CA ARG A 591 80.16 -26.33 102.88
C ARG A 591 80.48 -25.08 102.05
N ARG A 592 81.61 -25.05 101.34
CA ARG A 592 82.10 -23.90 100.55
C ARG A 592 81.84 -24.05 99.06
#